data_AF-A0A222F5U3-F1
#
_entry.id   AF-A0A222F5U3-F1
#
_cell.length_a   1.000
_cell.length_b   1.000
_cell.length_c   1.000
_cell.angle_alpha   90.00
_cell.angle_beta   90.00
_cell.angle_gamma   90.00
#
_symmetry.space_group_name_H-M   'P 1'
#
loop_
_entity.id
_entity.type
_entity.pdbx_description
1 polymer ?
#
loop_
_entity_poly.entity_id
_entity_poly.type
_entity_poly.pdbx_seq_one_letter_code
_entity_poly.pdbx_strand_id
1 'polypeptide(L)'
;MVEPCGNNLLGVAFAFLLKVSDTAKTDRNETGQMTETKSTISRAVAAIVASRGMTLAYLCFVFLIGVLQSREAEDTGFSLETGLTIGEAFAEAGLLYVYCLFLLGIERTSAETRKSVWQFTARYVLLIFMPFYLISFAAVFGVIYAMSSLLTPLEGTLVLLLPIMVTSYLLLLLGFGTALPSKLVGTQAGISEALRRGWRQFRYQFPRLLVGVVALNLLAVAVQFLAEGFAINPAPVSSEDGFDLPGSLIHLGVRCIDMLALAVLSVVVCEAYLRDLRAQGELISKDVEVFS
;
A
#
# COMPACT_ATOMS: atom_id res chain seq x y z
N MET A 1 5.18 -11.29 -35.98
CA MET A 1 4.75 -9.89 -35.84
C MET A 1 3.81 -9.85 -34.63
N VAL A 2 4.29 -9.34 -33.50
CA VAL A 2 3.52 -9.22 -32.25
C VAL A 2 3.02 -7.79 -32.19
N GLU A 3 1.70 -7.59 -32.27
CA GLU A 3 1.09 -6.28 -32.05
C GLU A 3 1.28 -5.84 -30.59
N PRO A 4 1.49 -4.54 -30.31
CA PRO A 4 1.67 -4.04 -28.95
C PRO A 4 0.29 -3.94 -28.24
N CYS A 5 -0.20 -5.06 -27.68
CA CYS A 5 -1.39 -5.10 -26.83
C CYS A 5 -1.25 -4.34 -25.49
N GLY A 6 -0.07 -3.82 -25.15
CA GLY A 6 0.20 -3.11 -23.89
C GLY A 6 -0.59 -1.80 -23.70
N ASN A 7 -1.06 -1.16 -24.78
CA ASN A 7 -1.77 0.12 -24.67
C ASN A 7 -3.23 -0.02 -24.21
N ASN A 8 -3.87 -1.18 -24.39
CA ASN A 8 -5.30 -1.35 -24.07
C ASN A 8 -5.54 -1.67 -22.60
N LEU A 9 -4.66 -2.43 -21.94
CA LEU A 9 -4.82 -2.80 -20.53
C LEU A 9 -4.68 -1.59 -19.59
N LEU A 10 -3.66 -0.77 -19.85
CA LEU A 10 -3.45 0.50 -19.14
C LEU A 10 -4.60 1.49 -19.39
N GLY A 11 -5.17 1.49 -20.60
CA GLY A 11 -6.35 2.28 -20.94
C GLY A 11 -7.60 1.90 -20.16
N VAL A 12 -7.82 0.61 -19.88
CA VAL A 12 -8.98 0.13 -19.10
C VAL A 12 -8.82 0.48 -17.61
N ALA A 13 -7.63 0.27 -17.03
CA ALA A 13 -7.35 0.72 -15.66
C ALA A 13 -7.50 2.24 -15.51
N PHE A 14 -7.08 3.00 -16.53
CA PHE A 14 -7.24 4.45 -16.59
C PHE A 14 -8.71 4.87 -16.71
N ALA A 15 -9.51 4.19 -17.54
CA ALA A 15 -10.95 4.43 -17.65
C ALA A 15 -11.68 4.14 -16.34
N PHE A 16 -11.28 3.10 -15.60
CA PHE A 16 -11.82 2.80 -14.28
C PHE A 16 -11.48 3.90 -13.26
N LEU A 17 -10.21 4.31 -13.17
CA LEU A 17 -9.76 5.37 -12.26
C LEU A 17 -10.38 6.74 -12.59
N LEU A 18 -10.49 7.09 -13.87
CA LEU A 18 -11.18 8.31 -14.31
C LEU A 18 -12.66 8.26 -13.98
N LYS A 19 -13.33 7.12 -14.21
CA LYS A 19 -14.75 6.98 -13.90
C LYS A 19 -15.01 7.13 -12.40
N VAL A 20 -14.17 6.53 -11.56
CA VAL A 20 -14.23 6.71 -10.09
C VAL A 20 -13.96 8.17 -9.68
N SER A 21 -13.04 8.86 -10.37
CA SER A 21 -12.78 10.29 -10.14
C SER A 21 -13.94 11.20 -10.56
N ASP A 22 -14.66 10.87 -11.62
CA ASP A 22 -15.81 11.65 -12.09
C ASP A 22 -17.02 11.47 -11.17
N THR A 23 -17.24 10.26 -10.64
CA THR A 23 -18.23 10.06 -9.57
C THR A 23 -17.92 10.91 -8.35
N ALA A 24 -16.65 11.05 -7.97
CA ALA A 24 -16.23 11.87 -6.84
C ALA A 24 -16.35 13.38 -7.07
N LYS A 25 -16.44 13.86 -8.32
CA LYS A 25 -16.62 15.28 -8.66
C LYS A 25 -18.09 15.72 -8.68
N THR A 26 -19.04 14.78 -8.74
CA THR A 26 -20.46 15.07 -8.98
C THR A 26 -21.23 15.46 -7.69
N ASP A 27 -20.59 15.44 -6.52
CA ASP A 27 -21.18 15.82 -5.22
C ASP A 27 -21.01 17.31 -4.82
N ARG A 28 -20.78 18.22 -5.79
CA ARG A 28 -20.77 19.67 -5.49
C ARG A 28 -22.20 20.20 -5.32
N ASN A 29 -22.70 20.14 -4.09
CA ASN A 29 -23.97 20.75 -3.72
C ASN A 29 -23.85 22.28 -3.61
N GLU A 30 -24.85 22.98 -4.14
CA GLU A 30 -24.93 24.44 -4.38
C GLU A 30 -25.13 25.31 -3.11
N THR A 31 -24.86 24.81 -1.90
CA THR A 31 -25.36 25.43 -0.66
C THR A 31 -24.33 26.06 0.28
N GLY A 32 -23.13 26.43 -0.19
CA GLY A 32 -22.33 27.50 0.44
C GLY A 32 -22.03 27.38 1.95
N GLN A 33 -22.02 26.17 2.51
CA GLN A 33 -21.52 25.89 3.87
C GLN A 33 -20.61 24.65 3.81
N MET A 34 -19.33 24.89 4.01
CA MET A 34 -18.28 23.87 3.92
C MET A 34 -18.16 23.13 5.26
N THR A 35 -18.89 22.02 5.39
CA THR A 35 -18.56 20.93 6.31
C THR A 35 -18.55 19.61 5.53
N GLU A 36 -17.88 19.61 4.38
CA GLU A 36 -17.73 18.40 3.58
C GLU A 36 -16.62 17.54 4.20
N THR A 37 -16.99 16.68 5.16
CA THR A 37 -16.11 15.65 5.67
C THR A 37 -15.95 14.61 4.55
N LYS A 38 -15.09 14.90 3.56
CA LYS A 38 -14.84 14.00 2.43
C LYS A 38 -14.44 12.63 3.00
N SER A 39 -15.10 11.58 2.50
CA SER A 39 -14.82 10.22 2.93
C SER A 39 -13.34 9.88 2.72
N THR A 40 -12.76 9.04 3.58
CA THR A 40 -11.35 8.59 3.46
C THR A 40 -11.04 8.03 2.07
N ILE A 41 -12.00 7.33 1.47
CA ILE A 41 -11.90 6.77 0.12
C ILE A 41 -11.83 7.90 -0.93
N SER A 42 -12.69 8.92 -0.84
CA SER A 42 -12.67 10.06 -1.76
C SER A 42 -11.30 10.78 -1.74
N ARG A 43 -10.72 10.97 -0.55
CA ARG A 43 -9.36 11.54 -0.42
C ARG A 43 -8.28 10.62 -0.98
N ALA A 44 -8.39 9.31 -0.78
CA ALA A 44 -7.45 8.33 -1.33
C ALA A 44 -7.48 8.32 -2.87
N VAL A 45 -8.68 8.34 -3.46
CA VAL A 45 -8.87 8.46 -4.92
C VAL A 45 -8.29 9.78 -5.42
N ALA A 46 -8.55 10.90 -4.73
CA ALA A 46 -7.99 12.19 -5.11
C ALA A 46 -6.45 12.17 -5.10
N ALA A 47 -5.83 11.52 -4.11
CA ALA A 47 -4.38 11.34 -4.07
C ALA A 47 -3.86 10.51 -5.25
N ILE A 48 -4.51 9.39 -5.57
CA ILE A 48 -4.20 8.56 -6.75
C ILE A 48 -4.27 9.37 -8.05
N VAL A 49 -5.34 10.14 -8.23
CA VAL A 49 -5.56 10.94 -9.45
C VAL A 49 -4.52 12.05 -9.57
N ALA A 50 -4.21 12.72 -8.45
CA ALA A 50 -3.22 13.79 -8.41
C ALA A 50 -1.81 13.29 -8.72
N SER A 51 -1.46 12.07 -8.32
CA SER A 51 -0.15 11.44 -8.58
C SER A 51 -0.16 10.42 -9.72
N ARG A 52 -1.15 10.50 -10.64
CA ARG A 52 -1.37 9.52 -11.73
C ARG A 52 -0.11 9.05 -12.47
N GLY A 53 0.85 9.94 -12.74
CA GLY A 53 2.09 9.57 -13.44
C GLY A 53 2.97 8.61 -12.63
N MET A 54 3.11 8.87 -11.33
CA MET A 54 3.86 7.99 -10.41
C MET A 54 3.10 6.71 -10.13
N THR A 55 1.78 6.80 -10.01
CA THR A 55 0.91 5.64 -9.84
C THR A 55 0.98 4.69 -11.04
N LEU A 56 0.97 5.22 -12.27
CA LEU A 56 1.15 4.41 -13.48
C LEU A 56 2.53 3.78 -13.54
N ALA A 57 3.59 4.53 -13.19
CA ALA A 57 4.93 3.99 -13.13
C ALA A 57 5.04 2.83 -12.12
N TYR A 58 4.40 2.96 -10.95
CA TYR A 58 4.30 1.90 -9.95
C TYR A 58 3.58 0.66 -10.50
N LEU A 59 2.40 0.83 -11.10
CA LEU A 59 1.64 -0.29 -11.67
C LEU A 59 2.43 -1.02 -12.77
N CYS A 60 3.09 -0.28 -13.67
CA CYS A 60 3.95 -0.88 -14.69
C CYS A 60 5.14 -1.64 -14.08
N PHE A 61 5.76 -1.09 -13.04
CA PHE A 61 6.89 -1.71 -12.36
C PHE A 61 6.48 -3.00 -11.65
N VAL A 62 5.41 -2.98 -10.87
CA VAL A 62 4.94 -4.17 -10.14
C VAL A 62 4.40 -5.24 -11.10
N PHE A 63 3.74 -4.84 -12.19
CA PHE A 63 3.36 -5.78 -13.24
C PHE A 63 4.58 -6.46 -13.87
N LEU A 64 5.65 -5.70 -14.17
CA LEU A 64 6.90 -6.25 -14.67
C LEU A 64 7.55 -7.21 -13.67
N ILE A 65 7.54 -6.87 -12.38
CA ILE A 65 7.99 -7.79 -11.32
C ILE A 65 7.20 -9.10 -11.37
N GLY A 66 5.86 -9.02 -11.46
CA GLY A 66 5.01 -10.21 -11.56
C GLY A 66 5.40 -11.08 -12.77
N VAL A 67 5.61 -10.48 -13.94
CA VAL A 67 6.07 -11.20 -15.14
C VAL A 67 7.43 -11.87 -14.94
N LEU A 68 8.38 -11.20 -14.28
CA LEU A 68 9.70 -11.76 -14.00
C LEU A 68 9.63 -12.91 -12.99
N GLN A 69 8.85 -12.76 -11.92
CA GLN A 69 8.62 -13.82 -10.92
C GLN A 69 8.02 -15.08 -11.55
N SER A 70 7.03 -14.92 -12.45
CA SER A 70 6.40 -16.05 -13.13
C SER A 70 7.33 -16.81 -14.07
N ARG A 71 8.39 -16.18 -14.60
CA ARG A 71 9.34 -16.81 -15.52
C ARG A 71 10.50 -17.50 -14.85
N GLU A 72 10.88 -17.07 -13.65
CA GLU A 72 12.08 -17.58 -12.98
C GLU A 72 11.81 -18.70 -11.97
N ALA A 73 10.56 -19.08 -11.74
CA ALA A 73 10.21 -20.25 -10.94
C ALA A 73 10.85 -21.57 -11.45
N GLU A 74 11.47 -21.57 -12.64
CA GLU A 74 12.06 -22.75 -13.28
C GLU A 74 13.59 -22.88 -13.15
N ASP A 75 14.38 -21.82 -12.87
CA ASP A 75 15.85 -21.93 -12.87
C ASP A 75 16.54 -20.83 -12.04
N THR A 76 17.04 -21.15 -10.84
CA THR A 76 18.33 -20.71 -10.22
C THR A 76 18.34 -20.69 -8.68
N GLY A 77 19.45 -21.17 -8.10
CA GLY A 77 19.67 -21.36 -6.65
C GLY A 77 20.12 -20.13 -5.85
N PHE A 78 19.92 -18.91 -6.35
CA PHE A 78 20.04 -17.68 -5.57
C PHE A 78 18.98 -16.70 -6.07
N SER A 79 17.89 -16.56 -5.30
CA SER A 79 16.59 -16.19 -5.84
C SER A 79 16.50 -14.71 -6.21
N LEU A 80 16.35 -14.40 -7.50
CA LEU A 80 15.90 -13.09 -7.98
C LEU A 80 14.65 -12.63 -7.21
N GLU A 81 13.83 -13.58 -6.76
CA GLU A 81 12.66 -13.39 -5.90
C GLU A 81 12.93 -12.47 -4.69
N THR A 82 14.05 -12.65 -3.98
CA THR A 82 14.44 -11.75 -2.86
C THR A 82 14.72 -10.32 -3.36
N GLY A 83 15.41 -10.19 -4.50
CA GLY A 83 15.70 -8.89 -5.10
C GLY A 83 14.44 -8.16 -5.58
N LEU A 84 13.50 -8.89 -6.19
CA LEU A 84 12.22 -8.38 -6.63
C LEU A 84 11.32 -7.97 -5.46
N THR A 85 11.29 -8.77 -4.39
CA THR A 85 10.56 -8.44 -3.16
C THR A 85 11.06 -7.13 -2.53
N ILE A 86 12.38 -6.95 -2.48
CA ILE A 86 12.99 -5.68 -2.03
C ILE A 86 12.57 -4.56 -2.98
N GLY A 87 12.68 -4.75 -4.29
CA GLY A 87 12.28 -3.75 -5.29
C GLY A 87 10.83 -3.28 -5.13
N GLU A 88 9.91 -4.21 -4.89
CA GLU A 88 8.50 -3.93 -4.62
C GLU A 88 8.32 -3.07 -3.36
N ALA A 89 8.98 -3.44 -2.25
CA ALA A 89 8.96 -2.67 -1.00
C ALA A 89 9.40 -1.21 -1.19
N PHE A 90 10.43 -1.01 -2.02
CA PHE A 90 10.96 0.29 -2.37
C PHE A 90 9.98 1.11 -3.22
N ALA A 91 9.30 0.45 -4.17
CA ALA A 91 8.29 1.08 -5.00
C ALA A 91 7.06 1.49 -4.19
N GLU A 92 6.58 0.63 -3.29
CA GLU A 92 5.48 0.96 -2.36
C GLU A 92 5.82 2.16 -1.48
N ALA A 93 7.02 2.15 -0.88
CA ALA A 93 7.48 3.24 -0.04
C ALA A 93 7.57 4.57 -0.82
N GLY A 94 8.04 4.51 -2.08
CA GLY A 94 8.09 5.65 -2.98
C GLY A 94 6.70 6.19 -3.33
N LEU A 95 5.73 5.30 -3.57
CA LEU A 95 4.34 5.68 -3.83
C LEU A 95 3.68 6.32 -2.59
N LEU A 96 3.89 5.70 -1.42
CA LEU A 96 3.41 6.20 -0.13
C LEU A 96 3.99 7.58 0.19
N TYR A 97 5.27 7.81 -0.13
CA TYR A 97 5.90 9.12 -0.03
C TYR A 97 5.16 10.19 -0.85
N VAL A 98 4.86 9.87 -2.12
CA VAL A 98 4.18 10.80 -3.03
C VAL A 98 2.76 11.10 -2.55
N TYR A 99 2.01 10.09 -2.12
CA TYR A 99 0.67 10.30 -1.55
C TYR A 99 0.71 11.17 -0.30
N CYS A 100 1.66 10.92 0.61
CA CYS A 100 1.80 11.73 1.81
C CYS A 100 2.21 13.17 1.50
N LEU A 101 3.11 13.42 0.54
CA LEU A 101 3.43 14.79 0.10
C LEU A 101 2.20 15.53 -0.40
N PHE A 102 1.41 14.88 -1.27
CA PHE A 102 0.18 15.45 -1.81
C PHE A 102 -0.83 15.75 -0.70
N LEU A 103 -1.09 14.78 0.18
CA LEU A 103 -2.05 14.92 1.28
C LEU A 103 -1.61 15.97 2.32
N LEU A 104 -0.31 16.20 2.44
CA LEU A 104 0.27 17.24 3.29
C LEU A 104 0.48 18.58 2.56
N GLY A 105 0.11 18.70 1.28
CA GLY A 105 0.27 19.95 0.51
C GLY A 105 1.72 20.45 0.43
N ILE A 106 2.71 19.55 0.53
CA ILE A 106 4.13 19.93 0.56
C ILE A 106 4.65 19.96 -0.89
N GLU A 107 4.88 21.17 -1.41
CA GLU A 107 5.62 21.38 -2.65
C GLU A 107 7.13 21.25 -2.38
N ARG A 108 7.83 20.34 -3.08
CA ARG A 108 9.29 20.19 -2.93
C ARG A 108 10.04 20.46 -4.23
N THR A 109 11.21 21.09 -4.08
CA THR A 109 12.19 21.29 -5.16
C THR A 109 12.94 20.00 -5.47
N SER A 110 13.39 19.80 -6.72
CA SER A 110 13.92 18.51 -7.21
C SER A 110 15.13 17.98 -6.43
N ALA A 111 16.01 18.85 -5.93
CA ALA A 111 17.22 18.47 -5.20
C ALA A 111 16.93 18.03 -3.75
N GLU A 112 16.05 18.73 -3.03
CA GLU A 112 15.63 18.35 -1.68
C GLU A 112 14.76 17.09 -1.67
N THR A 113 14.07 16.85 -2.79
CA THR A 113 13.23 15.67 -3.00
C THR A 113 14.04 14.39 -2.92
N ARG A 114 15.19 14.28 -3.61
CA ARG A 114 15.95 13.01 -3.67
C ARG A 114 16.43 12.52 -2.30
N LYS A 115 17.05 13.40 -1.50
CA LYS A 115 17.52 13.03 -0.14
C LYS A 115 16.37 12.69 0.78
N SER A 116 15.24 13.40 0.66
CA SER A 116 14.07 13.16 1.49
C SER A 116 13.33 11.89 1.13
N VAL A 117 13.21 11.56 -0.15
CA VAL A 117 12.64 10.29 -0.63
C VAL A 117 13.44 9.15 -0.02
N TRP A 118 14.76 9.16 -0.16
CA TRP A 118 15.62 8.10 0.39
C TRP A 118 15.45 7.95 1.91
N GLN A 119 15.47 9.06 2.66
CA GLN A 119 15.29 8.98 4.11
C GLN A 119 13.90 8.49 4.52
N PHE A 120 12.86 8.85 3.76
CA PHE A 120 11.50 8.36 4.01
C PHE A 120 11.40 6.88 3.72
N THR A 121 11.86 6.45 2.53
CA THR A 121 11.84 5.05 2.11
C THR A 121 12.63 4.17 3.06
N ALA A 122 13.84 4.58 3.45
CA ALA A 122 14.64 3.84 4.43
C ALA A 122 13.91 3.68 5.77
N ARG A 123 13.18 4.71 6.24
CA ARG A 123 12.37 4.61 7.46
C ARG A 123 11.19 3.66 7.31
N TYR A 124 10.46 3.75 6.19
CA TYR A 124 9.37 2.81 5.90
C TYR A 124 9.87 1.36 5.90
N VAL A 125 10.94 1.11 5.16
CA VAL A 125 11.51 -0.23 5.03
C VAL A 125 12.01 -0.73 6.39
N LEU A 126 12.77 0.07 7.14
CA LEU A 126 13.36 -0.37 8.40
C LEU A 126 12.36 -0.47 9.57
N LEU A 127 11.33 0.37 9.61
CA LEU A 127 10.39 0.41 10.76
C LEU A 127 9.13 -0.43 10.55
N ILE A 128 8.73 -0.64 9.30
CA ILE A 128 7.46 -1.32 8.98
C ILE A 128 7.75 -2.59 8.19
N PHE A 129 8.37 -2.47 7.01
CA PHE A 129 8.51 -3.61 6.10
C PHE A 129 9.43 -4.72 6.65
N MET A 130 10.65 -4.38 7.06
CA MET A 130 11.64 -5.34 7.56
C MET A 130 11.16 -6.04 8.84
N PRO A 131 10.64 -5.35 9.88
CA PRO A 131 10.08 -6.03 11.05
C PRO A 131 8.89 -6.92 10.69
N PHE A 132 8.03 -6.50 9.76
CA PHE A 132 6.93 -7.33 9.27
C PHE A 132 7.45 -8.63 8.63
N TYR A 133 8.45 -8.54 7.75
CA TYR A 133 9.08 -9.71 7.15
C TYR A 133 9.77 -10.62 8.16
N LEU A 134 10.46 -10.06 9.16
CA LEU A 134 11.10 -10.85 10.20
C LEU A 134 10.08 -11.60 11.07
N ILE A 135 8.98 -10.94 11.45
CA ILE A 135 7.89 -11.58 12.21
C ILE A 135 7.22 -12.66 11.35
N SER A 136 6.97 -12.35 10.08
CA SER A 136 6.39 -13.28 9.09
C SER A 136 7.25 -14.53 8.93
N PHE A 137 8.56 -14.35 8.73
CA PHE A 137 9.52 -15.42 8.63
C PHE A 137 9.58 -16.25 9.92
N ALA A 138 9.69 -15.59 11.09
CA ALA A 138 9.68 -16.28 12.38
C ALA A 138 8.38 -17.06 12.62
N ALA A 139 7.23 -16.53 12.19
CA ALA A 139 5.94 -17.20 12.28
C ALA A 139 5.90 -18.44 11.39
N VAL A 140 6.33 -18.33 10.12
CA VAL A 140 6.42 -19.47 9.20
C VAL A 140 7.32 -20.57 9.78
N PHE A 141 8.53 -20.23 10.22
CA PHE A 141 9.45 -21.20 10.83
C PHE A 141 8.91 -21.79 12.14
N GLY A 142 8.28 -20.97 12.99
CA GLY A 142 7.66 -21.43 14.23
C GLY A 142 6.52 -22.40 13.98
N VAL A 143 5.68 -22.14 12.97
CA VAL A 143 4.59 -23.03 12.58
C VAL A 143 5.14 -24.31 11.96
N ILE A 144 6.10 -24.24 11.03
CA ILE A 144 6.76 -25.43 10.46
C ILE A 144 7.40 -26.28 11.57
N TYR A 145 8.10 -25.65 12.51
CA TYR A 145 8.73 -26.36 13.63
C TYR A 145 7.69 -27.03 14.54
N ALA A 146 6.61 -26.32 14.91
CA ALA A 146 5.54 -26.88 15.75
C ALA A 146 4.79 -28.01 15.03
N MET A 147 4.53 -27.85 13.74
CA MET A 147 3.78 -28.80 12.90
C MET A 147 4.66 -29.94 12.39
N SER A 148 5.98 -29.90 12.54
CA SER A 148 6.86 -31.02 12.19
C SER A 148 6.52 -32.33 12.94
N SER A 149 5.71 -32.23 14.00
CA SER A 149 5.16 -33.35 14.78
C SER A 149 3.68 -33.69 14.48
N LEU A 150 2.96 -32.83 13.74
CA LEU A 150 1.53 -32.95 13.44
C LEU A 150 1.32 -32.89 11.92
N LEU A 151 0.85 -33.98 11.32
CA LEU A 151 0.43 -34.08 9.91
C LEU A 151 -0.78 -33.15 9.64
N THR A 152 -0.54 -31.85 9.68
CA THR A 152 -1.56 -30.83 9.51
C THR A 152 -1.53 -30.39 8.05
N PRO A 153 -2.66 -30.44 7.32
CA PRO A 153 -2.68 -30.05 5.93
C PRO A 153 -2.25 -28.58 5.76
N LEU A 154 -1.63 -28.26 4.62
CA LEU A 154 -1.11 -26.94 4.24
C LEU A 154 -2.13 -25.80 4.47
N GLU A 155 -3.41 -26.09 4.26
CA GLU A 155 -4.54 -25.19 4.50
C GLU A 155 -4.66 -24.76 5.97
N GLY A 156 -4.42 -25.67 6.92
CA GLY A 156 -4.43 -25.37 8.36
C GLY A 156 -3.28 -24.45 8.79
N THR A 157 -2.14 -24.55 8.10
CA THR A 157 -0.99 -23.66 8.31
C THR A 157 -1.29 -22.22 7.84
N LEU A 158 -1.95 -22.06 6.69
CA LEU A 158 -2.35 -20.74 6.16
C LEU A 158 -3.36 -20.04 7.08
N VAL A 159 -4.34 -20.78 7.61
CA VAL A 159 -5.33 -20.24 8.56
C VAL A 159 -4.68 -19.73 9.84
N LEU A 160 -3.58 -20.34 10.30
CA LEU A 160 -2.86 -19.91 11.50
C LEU A 160 -1.91 -18.73 11.23
N LEU A 161 -1.30 -18.68 10.05
CA LEU A 161 -0.36 -17.62 9.67
C LEU A 161 -1.05 -16.28 9.38
N LEU A 162 -2.22 -16.32 8.72
CA LEU A 162 -2.93 -15.12 8.30
C LEU A 162 -3.21 -14.14 9.47
N PRO A 163 -3.76 -14.57 10.63
CA PRO A 163 -3.95 -13.68 11.77
C PRO A 163 -2.65 -13.09 12.31
N ILE A 164 -1.54 -13.83 12.29
CA ILE A 164 -0.24 -13.36 12.76
C ILE A 164 0.28 -12.27 11.83
N MET A 165 0.22 -12.48 10.51
CA MET A 165 0.62 -11.48 9.52
C MET A 165 -0.25 -10.23 9.62
N VAL A 166 -1.58 -10.38 9.62
CA VAL A 166 -2.52 -9.25 9.71
C VAL A 166 -2.28 -8.45 11.00
N THR A 167 -2.15 -9.14 12.15
CA THR A 167 -1.97 -8.47 13.45
C THR A 167 -0.61 -7.78 13.53
N SER A 168 0.48 -8.43 13.09
CA SER A 168 1.81 -7.83 13.11
C SER A 168 1.91 -6.62 12.20
N TYR A 169 1.38 -6.72 10.97
CA TYR A 169 1.31 -5.59 10.05
C TYR A 169 0.52 -4.43 10.65
N LEU A 170 -0.66 -4.71 11.21
CA LEU A 170 -1.52 -3.68 11.81
C LEU A 170 -0.85 -3.01 13.02
N LEU A 171 -0.16 -3.78 13.88
CA LEU A 171 0.58 -3.22 15.02
C LEU A 171 1.75 -2.32 14.57
N LEU A 172 2.48 -2.73 13.54
CA LEU A 172 3.57 -1.92 12.98
C LEU A 172 3.05 -0.62 12.36
N LEU A 173 1.92 -0.68 11.64
CA LEU A 173 1.27 0.51 11.09
C LEU A 173 0.74 1.44 12.19
N LEU A 174 0.11 0.90 13.23
CA LEU A 174 -0.39 1.68 14.36
C LEU A 174 0.72 2.35 15.17
N GLY A 175 1.84 1.64 15.36
CA GLY A 175 2.97 2.15 16.12
C GLY A 175 3.80 3.16 15.32
N PHE A 176 4.10 2.86 14.06
CA PHE A 176 5.09 3.60 13.27
C PHE A 176 4.52 4.34 12.07
N GLY A 177 3.24 4.17 11.73
CA GLY A 177 2.63 4.85 10.58
C GLY A 177 2.75 6.37 10.63
N THR A 178 2.63 6.97 11.83
CA THR A 178 2.81 8.42 12.03
C THR A 178 4.28 8.90 11.94
N ALA A 179 5.26 7.98 11.94
CA ALA A 179 6.67 8.30 11.73
C ALA A 179 6.96 8.77 10.29
N LEU A 180 6.08 8.39 9.36
CA LEU A 180 6.18 8.71 7.94
C LEU A 180 5.86 10.19 7.67
N PRO A 181 4.64 10.70 7.97
CA PRO A 181 4.34 12.12 7.79
C PRO A 181 5.20 13.03 8.67
N SER A 182 5.60 12.59 9.88
CA SER A 182 6.47 13.37 10.75
C SER A 182 7.82 13.72 10.12
N LYS A 183 8.36 12.81 9.30
CA LYS A 183 9.59 13.05 8.57
C LYS A 183 9.43 14.09 7.46
N LEU A 184 8.25 14.15 6.83
CA LEU A 184 7.98 15.08 5.74
C LEU A 184 7.79 16.51 6.24
N VAL A 185 7.11 16.66 7.38
CA VAL A 185 6.86 17.96 8.05
C VAL A 185 8.08 18.46 8.84
N GLY A 186 9.11 17.62 9.01
CA GLY A 186 10.38 18.04 9.62
C GLY A 186 10.38 18.01 11.15
N THR A 187 9.31 17.54 11.79
CA THR A 187 9.35 17.19 13.21
C THR A 187 10.27 15.98 13.36
N GLN A 188 11.50 16.18 13.82
CA GLN A 188 12.49 15.12 14.04
C GLN A 188 12.14 14.25 15.26
N ALA A 189 10.89 13.78 15.34
CA ALA A 189 10.45 12.85 16.36
C ALA A 189 11.29 11.57 16.28
N GLY A 190 11.92 11.21 17.40
CA GLY A 190 12.59 9.92 17.56
C GLY A 190 11.59 8.76 17.47
N ILE A 191 12.10 7.53 17.43
CA ILE A 191 11.30 6.29 17.34
C ILE A 191 10.29 6.20 18.52
N SER A 192 10.72 6.57 19.73
CA SER A 192 9.87 6.58 20.92
C SER A 192 8.70 7.56 20.82
N GLU A 193 8.94 8.75 20.28
CA GLU A 193 7.89 9.75 20.08
C GLU A 193 6.94 9.33 18.95
N ALA A 194 7.45 8.71 17.88
CA ALA A 194 6.60 8.16 16.83
C ALA A 194 5.62 7.10 17.37
N LEU A 195 6.10 6.17 18.20
CA LEU A 195 5.27 5.17 18.89
C LEU A 195 4.22 5.84 19.79
N ARG A 196 4.63 6.85 20.56
CA ARG A 196 3.71 7.59 21.44
C ARG A 196 2.61 8.27 20.65
N ARG A 197 2.94 8.92 19.53
CA ARG A 197 1.98 9.55 18.59
C ARG A 197 1.02 8.52 18.03
N GLY A 198 1.53 7.37 17.57
CA GLY A 198 0.73 6.26 17.08
C GLY A 198 -0.28 5.78 18.12
N TRP A 199 0.18 5.57 19.36
CA TRP A 199 -0.67 5.11 20.46
C TRP A 199 -1.74 6.12 20.87
N ARG A 200 -1.41 7.42 20.93
CA ARG A 200 -2.41 8.48 21.22
C ARG A 200 -3.54 8.49 20.19
N GLN A 201 -3.22 8.22 18.93
CA GLN A 201 -4.17 8.19 17.82
C GLN A 201 -4.72 6.79 17.53
N PHE A 202 -4.47 5.81 18.39
CA PHE A 202 -4.89 4.42 18.18
C PHE A 202 -6.40 4.31 17.89
N ARG A 203 -7.23 4.99 18.70
CA ARG A 203 -8.70 4.98 18.54
C ARG A 203 -9.15 5.53 17.19
N TYR A 204 -8.36 6.41 16.60
CA TYR A 204 -8.62 6.98 15.28
C TYR A 204 -8.16 6.06 14.16
N GLN A 205 -6.92 5.58 14.26
CA GLN A 205 -6.25 4.80 13.22
C GLN A 205 -6.80 3.38 13.11
N PHE A 206 -6.93 2.68 14.24
CA PHE A 206 -7.29 1.25 14.26
C PHE A 206 -8.55 0.90 13.46
N PRO A 207 -9.73 1.49 13.70
CA PRO A 207 -10.93 1.12 12.94
C PRO A 207 -10.80 1.46 11.44
N ARG A 208 -10.05 2.51 11.09
CA ARG A 208 -9.84 2.92 9.70
C ARG A 208 -8.84 2.05 8.97
N LEU A 209 -7.77 1.61 9.64
CA LEU A 209 -6.83 0.65 9.09
C LEU A 209 -7.48 -0.71 8.93
N LEU A 210 -8.32 -1.14 9.88
CA LEU A 210 -9.04 -2.40 9.79
C LEU A 210 -10.03 -2.42 8.62
N VAL A 211 -10.92 -1.42 8.53
CA VAL A 211 -11.94 -1.36 7.47
C VAL A 211 -11.35 -0.93 6.13
N GLY A 212 -10.34 -0.06 6.14
CA GLY A 212 -9.75 0.50 4.93
C GLY A 212 -8.62 -0.34 4.37
N VAL A 213 -7.59 -0.63 5.16
CA VAL A 213 -6.38 -1.30 4.66
C VAL A 213 -6.53 -2.81 4.72
N VAL A 214 -6.91 -3.37 5.88
CA VAL A 214 -7.01 -4.83 6.05
C VAL A 214 -8.12 -5.41 5.18
N ALA A 215 -9.32 -4.80 5.16
CA ALA A 215 -10.42 -5.31 4.33
C ALA A 215 -10.09 -5.27 2.82
N LEU A 216 -9.41 -4.23 2.33
CA LEU A 216 -8.99 -4.15 0.93
C LEU A 216 -7.91 -5.21 0.61
N ASN A 217 -6.91 -5.40 1.47
CA ASN A 217 -5.90 -6.44 1.27
C ASN A 217 -6.53 -7.85 1.33
N LEU A 218 -7.48 -8.09 2.23
CA LEU A 218 -8.22 -9.36 2.27
C LEU A 218 -9.07 -9.56 1.00
N LEU A 219 -9.63 -8.49 0.43
CA LEU A 219 -10.31 -8.54 -0.85
C LEU A 219 -9.35 -8.90 -1.99
N ALA A 220 -8.16 -8.28 -2.03
CA ALA A 220 -7.10 -8.61 -2.99
C ALA A 220 -6.73 -10.10 -2.93
N VAL A 221 -6.50 -10.62 -1.73
CA VAL A 221 -6.22 -12.05 -1.49
C VAL A 221 -7.41 -12.93 -1.92
N ALA A 222 -8.64 -12.55 -1.55
CA ALA A 222 -9.84 -13.29 -1.93
C ALA A 222 -10.04 -13.35 -3.45
N VAL A 223 -9.73 -12.27 -4.18
CA VAL A 223 -9.79 -12.24 -5.65
C VAL A 223 -8.79 -13.23 -6.26
N GLN A 224 -7.57 -13.34 -5.71
CA GLN A 224 -6.60 -14.34 -6.17
C GLN A 224 -7.10 -15.77 -5.93
N PHE A 225 -7.58 -16.09 -4.73
CA PHE A 225 -8.13 -17.43 -4.44
C PHE A 225 -9.36 -17.77 -5.27
N LEU A 226 -10.24 -16.80 -5.54
CA LEU A 226 -11.38 -16.99 -6.42
C LEU A 226 -10.93 -17.28 -7.86
N ALA A 227 -9.92 -16.58 -8.36
CA ALA A 227 -9.34 -16.82 -9.68
C ALA A 227 -8.85 -18.26 -9.82
N GLU A 228 -8.08 -18.73 -8.84
CA GLU A 228 -7.58 -20.10 -8.78
C GLU A 228 -8.74 -21.12 -8.74
N GLY A 229 -9.81 -20.83 -7.99
CA GLY A 229 -11.02 -21.66 -7.95
C GLY A 229 -11.76 -21.77 -9.30
N PHE A 230 -11.58 -20.79 -10.19
CA PHE A 230 -12.06 -20.83 -11.58
C PHE A 230 -11.02 -21.37 -12.57
N ALA A 231 -9.95 -22.00 -12.08
CA ALA A 231 -8.82 -22.50 -12.88
C ALA A 231 -8.13 -21.41 -13.72
N ILE A 232 -8.16 -20.16 -13.25
CA ILE A 232 -7.41 -19.05 -13.85
C ILE A 232 -6.13 -18.87 -13.03
N ASN A 233 -4.98 -18.94 -13.68
CA ASN A 233 -3.71 -18.64 -13.03
C ASN A 233 -3.63 -17.13 -12.75
N PRO A 234 -3.55 -16.66 -11.49
CA PRO A 234 -3.46 -15.23 -11.20
C PRO A 234 -2.11 -14.61 -11.60
N ALA A 235 -1.15 -15.44 -12.05
CA ALA A 235 0.11 -14.98 -12.60
C ALA A 235 -0.06 -14.39 -14.01
N PRO A 236 0.65 -13.31 -14.36
CA PRO A 236 0.58 -12.71 -15.70
C PRO A 236 1.19 -13.60 -16.80
N VAL A 237 1.99 -14.60 -16.43
CA VAL A 237 2.58 -15.59 -17.34
C VAL A 237 2.34 -16.97 -16.74
N SER A 238 1.79 -17.91 -17.53
CA SER A 238 1.76 -19.32 -17.17
C SER A 238 3.03 -20.00 -17.70
N SER A 239 3.56 -20.96 -16.95
CA SER A 239 4.76 -21.72 -17.33
C SER A 239 4.56 -22.53 -18.63
N GLU A 240 3.32 -22.91 -18.95
CA GLU A 240 3.01 -23.78 -20.09
C GLU A 240 2.55 -23.01 -21.36
N ASP A 241 1.83 -21.89 -21.25
CA ASP A 241 1.16 -21.24 -22.40
C ASP A 241 1.69 -19.83 -22.74
N GLY A 242 2.64 -19.30 -21.98
CA GLY A 242 3.15 -17.95 -22.17
C GLY A 242 2.27 -16.88 -21.53
N PHE A 243 1.94 -15.80 -22.26
CA PHE A 243 1.19 -14.67 -21.70
C PHE A 243 -0.28 -15.02 -21.48
N ASP A 244 -0.72 -15.02 -20.22
CA ASP A 244 -2.11 -15.27 -19.83
C ASP A 244 -2.84 -13.92 -19.65
N LEU A 245 -3.75 -13.60 -20.58
CA LEU A 245 -4.51 -12.35 -20.55
C LEU A 245 -5.49 -12.30 -19.35
N PRO A 246 -6.35 -13.31 -19.11
CA PRO A 246 -7.12 -13.42 -17.88
C PRO A 246 -6.28 -13.27 -16.61
N GLY A 247 -5.19 -14.02 -16.48
CA GLY A 247 -4.28 -13.94 -15.33
C GLY A 247 -3.70 -12.55 -15.13
N SER A 248 -3.23 -11.92 -16.22
CA SER A 248 -2.71 -10.56 -16.22
C SER A 248 -3.73 -9.50 -15.79
N LEU A 249 -5.00 -9.66 -16.17
CA LEU A 249 -6.08 -8.76 -15.77
C LEU A 249 -6.39 -8.89 -14.27
N ILE A 250 -6.38 -10.12 -13.74
CA ILE A 250 -6.57 -10.38 -12.31
C ILE A 250 -5.39 -9.80 -11.53
N HIS A 251 -4.15 -10.07 -11.97
CA HIS A 251 -2.95 -9.49 -11.37
C HIS A 251 -3.03 -7.97 -11.31
N LEU A 252 -3.34 -7.32 -12.43
CA LEU A 252 -3.48 -5.86 -12.49
C LEU A 252 -4.60 -5.36 -11.57
N GLY A 253 -5.75 -6.04 -11.57
CA GLY A 253 -6.89 -5.71 -10.70
C GLY A 253 -6.51 -5.77 -9.22
N VAL A 254 -5.79 -6.81 -8.80
CA VAL A 254 -5.26 -6.94 -7.44
C VAL A 254 -4.31 -5.78 -7.11
N ARG A 255 -3.37 -5.45 -8.01
CA ARG A 255 -2.45 -4.33 -7.79
C ARG A 255 -3.16 -2.97 -7.69
N CYS A 256 -4.30 -2.79 -8.38
CA CYS A 256 -5.14 -1.62 -8.20
C CYS A 256 -5.81 -1.56 -6.80
N ILE A 257 -6.20 -2.71 -6.24
CA ILE A 257 -6.74 -2.81 -4.88
C ILE A 257 -5.64 -2.49 -3.85
N ASP A 258 -4.45 -3.08 -4.00
CA ASP A 258 -3.29 -2.82 -3.12
C ASP A 258 -2.92 -1.33 -3.12
N MET A 259 -2.90 -0.73 -4.32
CA MET A 259 -2.65 0.69 -4.50
C MET A 259 -3.71 1.56 -3.80
N LEU A 260 -4.98 1.18 -3.86
CA LEU A 260 -6.04 1.86 -3.12
C LEU A 260 -5.86 1.71 -1.61
N ALA A 261 -5.46 0.53 -1.14
CA ALA A 261 -5.14 0.28 0.26
C ALA A 261 -3.96 1.15 0.74
N LEU A 262 -2.90 1.29 -0.06
CA LEU A 262 -1.78 2.19 0.21
C LEU A 262 -2.22 3.67 0.26
N ALA A 263 -3.09 4.10 -0.64
CA ALA A 263 -3.62 5.46 -0.63
C ALA A 263 -4.49 5.73 0.61
N VAL A 264 -5.35 4.77 0.99
CA VAL A 264 -6.13 4.84 2.23
C VAL A 264 -5.21 4.87 3.45
N LEU A 265 -4.16 4.04 3.48
CA LEU A 265 -3.13 4.08 4.52
C LEU A 265 -2.53 5.48 4.63
N SER A 266 -2.09 6.09 3.52
CA SER A 266 -1.54 7.46 3.52
C SER A 266 -2.51 8.47 4.11
N VAL A 267 -3.80 8.43 3.75
CA VAL A 267 -4.83 9.32 4.31
C VAL A 267 -4.92 9.14 5.82
N VAL A 268 -5.05 7.89 6.28
CA VAL A 268 -5.23 7.58 7.71
C VAL A 268 -4.01 8.04 8.52
N VAL A 269 -2.79 7.76 8.07
CA VAL A 269 -1.58 8.14 8.83
C VAL A 269 -1.33 9.65 8.80
N CYS A 270 -1.59 10.33 7.69
CA CYS A 270 -1.47 11.79 7.60
C CYS A 270 -2.50 12.48 8.49
N GLU A 271 -3.78 12.06 8.43
CA GLU A 271 -4.83 12.63 9.27
C GLU A 271 -4.58 12.35 10.76
N ALA A 272 -4.15 11.14 11.12
CA ALA A 272 -3.81 10.81 12.48
C ALA A 272 -2.68 11.71 13.00
N TYR A 273 -1.63 11.89 12.19
CA TYR A 273 -0.52 12.75 12.53
C TYR A 273 -0.95 14.23 12.71
N LEU A 274 -1.75 14.77 11.78
CA LEU A 274 -2.26 16.14 11.90
C LEU A 274 -3.19 16.31 13.11
N ARG A 275 -4.05 15.33 13.39
CA ARG A 275 -4.90 15.31 14.60
C ARG A 275 -4.06 15.32 15.88
N ASP A 276 -2.98 14.57 15.89
CA ASP A 276 -2.06 14.55 17.03
C ASP A 276 -1.38 15.90 17.25
N LEU A 277 -0.83 16.50 16.18
CA LEU A 277 -0.23 17.84 16.26
C LEU A 277 -1.23 18.90 16.76
N ARG A 278 -2.49 18.86 16.28
CA ARG A 278 -3.56 19.75 16.77
C ARG A 278 -3.84 19.54 18.25
N ALA A 279 -3.96 18.28 18.68
CA ALA A 279 -4.21 17.94 20.08
C ALA A 279 -3.06 18.33 21.02
N GLN A 280 -1.82 18.36 20.52
CA GLN A 280 -0.65 18.81 21.27
C GLN A 280 -0.40 20.33 21.19
N GLY A 281 -1.15 21.07 20.36
CA GLY A 281 -0.89 22.49 20.11
C GLY A 281 0.42 22.75 19.34
N GLU A 282 0.95 21.74 18.65
CA GLU A 282 2.17 21.82 17.84
C GLU A 282 1.90 22.32 16.41
N LEU A 283 0.64 22.39 15.99
CA LEU A 283 0.25 22.86 14.66
C LEU A 283 0.32 24.39 14.61
N ILE A 284 1.26 24.94 13.83
CA ILE A 284 1.36 26.40 13.63
C ILE A 284 0.14 26.86 12.84
N SER A 285 -0.55 27.90 13.31
CA SER A 285 -1.86 28.37 12.84
C SER A 285 -1.99 28.68 11.34
N LYS A 286 -0.88 28.83 10.61
CA LYS A 286 -0.89 29.03 9.14
C LYS A 286 -1.13 27.76 8.32
N ASP A 287 -0.89 26.57 8.88
CA ASP A 287 -1.08 25.30 8.16
C ASP A 287 -2.52 24.77 8.26
N VAL A 288 -3.41 25.46 8.99
CA VAL A 288 -4.79 25.01 9.25
C VAL A 288 -5.66 25.07 8.00
N GLU A 289 -5.44 26.03 7.10
CA GLU A 289 -6.28 26.27 5.91
C GLU A 289 -6.03 25.28 4.76
N VAL A 290 -4.86 24.62 4.70
CA VAL A 290 -4.56 23.62 3.66
C VAL A 290 -5.21 22.26 3.99
N PHE A 291 -5.62 22.05 5.25
CA PHE A 291 -6.08 20.76 5.76
C PHE A 291 -7.51 20.76 6.34
N SER A 292 -8.26 21.86 6.19
CA SER A 292 -9.69 21.98 6.52
C SER A 292 -10.52 21.91 5.25
#